data_AF-A0A0P1IUR9-F1
#
_entry.id   AF-A0A0P1IUR9-F1
#
_cell.length_a   1.000
_cell.length_b   1.000
_cell.length_c   1.000
_cell.angle_alpha   90.00
_cell.angle_beta   90.00
_cell.angle_gamma   90.00
#
_symmetry.space_group_name_H-M   'P 1'
#
loop_
_entity.id
_entity.type
_entity.pdbx_description
1 polymer ?
#
loop_
_entity_poly.entity_id
_entity_poly.type
_entity_poly.pdbx_seq_one_letter_code
_entity_poly.pdbx_strand_id
1 'polypeptide(L)'
;MSADTHDSAKAYRDYLMGFIFSVILTVIPFYFVMTGAISDTNTVIAIVVVMGAIQVLVHVYYFLHVTVSAEDGWQAMSLLFSAILLVIILAGSIWVISHLHENMMPAHEQIERVRNLP
;
A
#
# COMPACT_ATOMS: atom_id res chain seq x y z
N MET A 1 -13.27 31.74 -29.96
CA MET A 1 -13.90 30.55 -29.37
C MET A 1 -13.15 29.30 -29.83
N SER A 2 -11.88 29.17 -29.40
CA SER A 2 -10.97 28.07 -29.79
C SER A 2 -9.92 27.76 -28.71
N ALA A 3 -10.06 28.32 -27.50
CA ALA A 3 -9.07 28.16 -26.42
C ALA A 3 -9.45 27.02 -25.45
N ASP A 4 -10.72 26.63 -25.37
CA ASP A 4 -11.20 25.68 -24.34
C ASP A 4 -10.94 24.19 -24.68
N THR A 5 -10.56 23.87 -25.93
CA THR A 5 -10.34 22.48 -26.37
C THR A 5 -8.96 21.92 -26.00
N HIS A 6 -7.99 22.79 -25.67
CA HIS A 6 -6.63 22.37 -25.33
C HIS A 6 -6.46 21.99 -23.84
N ASP A 7 -7.23 22.59 -22.93
CA ASP A 7 -7.12 22.31 -21.49
C ASP A 7 -7.81 21.02 -21.06
N SER A 8 -8.96 20.68 -21.66
CA SER A 8 -9.64 19.41 -21.36
C SER A 8 -8.77 18.20 -21.77
N ALA A 9 -8.10 18.26 -22.92
CA ALA A 9 -7.22 17.20 -23.40
C ALA A 9 -6.04 16.91 -22.45
N LYS A 10 -5.57 17.92 -21.70
CA LYS A 10 -4.49 17.77 -20.73
C LYS A 10 -4.96 17.05 -19.47
N ALA A 11 -6.11 17.43 -18.92
CA ALA A 11 -6.69 16.76 -17.75
C ALA A 11 -6.99 15.27 -18.02
N TYR A 12 -7.58 14.94 -19.17
CA TYR A 12 -7.83 13.54 -19.55
C TYR A 12 -6.53 12.72 -19.70
N ARG A 13 -5.44 13.34 -20.18
CA ARG A 13 -4.14 12.68 -20.32
C ARG A 13 -3.51 12.34 -18.97
N ASP A 14 -3.63 13.20 -17.97
CA ASP A 14 -3.02 12.96 -16.65
C ASP A 14 -3.74 11.84 -15.88
N TYR A 15 -5.08 11.79 -15.94
CA TYR A 15 -5.85 10.67 -15.39
C TYR A 15 -5.54 9.34 -16.10
N LEU A 16 -5.42 9.37 -17.44
CA LEU A 16 -5.10 8.18 -18.22
C LEU A 16 -3.68 7.68 -17.95
N MET A 17 -2.71 8.58 -17.76
CA MET A 17 -1.35 8.21 -17.37
C MET A 17 -1.31 7.57 -15.98
N GLY A 18 -2.04 8.12 -15.00
CA GLY A 18 -2.18 7.52 -13.68
C GLY A 18 -2.82 6.13 -13.70
N PHE A 19 -3.84 5.95 -14.53
CA PHE A 19 -4.48 4.65 -14.76
C PHE A 19 -3.49 3.64 -15.35
N ILE A 20 -2.74 4.02 -16.39
CA ILE A 20 -1.74 3.15 -17.01
C ILE A 20 -0.63 2.77 -16.01
N PHE A 21 -0.12 3.73 -15.23
CA PHE A 21 0.88 3.47 -14.20
C PHE A 21 0.39 2.48 -13.15
N SER A 22 -0.85 2.65 -12.66
CA SER A 22 -1.49 1.73 -11.70
C SER A 22 -1.65 0.31 -12.26
N VAL A 23 -2.04 0.18 -13.54
CA VAL A 23 -2.18 -1.12 -14.20
C VAL A 23 -0.81 -1.78 -14.38
N ILE A 24 0.21 -1.05 -14.82
CA ILE A 24 1.57 -1.61 -14.98
C ILE A 24 2.11 -2.09 -13.63
N LEU A 25 1.98 -1.25 -12.59
CA LEU A 25 2.50 -1.56 -11.26
C LEU A 25 1.76 -2.70 -10.57
N THR A 26 0.56 -3.08 -11.01
CA THR A 26 -0.19 -4.25 -10.51
C THR A 26 0.04 -5.50 -11.34
N VAL A 27 0.24 -5.37 -12.65
CA VAL A 27 0.55 -6.50 -13.54
C VAL A 27 1.94 -7.08 -13.25
N ILE A 28 2.94 -6.24 -12.97
CA ILE A 28 4.31 -6.69 -12.64
C ILE A 28 4.33 -7.63 -11.42
N PRO A 29 3.79 -7.27 -10.23
CA PRO A 29 3.79 -8.18 -9.07
C PRO A 29 3.00 -9.46 -9.34
N PHE A 30 1.85 -9.37 -10.02
CA PHE A 30 1.05 -10.54 -10.36
C PHE A 30 1.82 -11.50 -11.27
N TYR A 31 2.54 -10.98 -12.27
CA TYR A 31 3.37 -11.78 -13.14
C TYR A 31 4.49 -12.50 -12.37
N PHE A 32 5.17 -11.81 -11.46
CA PHE A 32 6.21 -12.43 -10.61
C PHE A 32 5.65 -13.55 -9.73
N VAL A 33 4.46 -13.37 -9.15
CA VAL A 33 3.80 -14.39 -8.33
C VAL A 33 3.32 -15.59 -9.18
N MET A 34 2.72 -15.34 -10.35
CA MET A 34 2.16 -16.41 -11.19
C MET A 34 3.21 -17.24 -11.90
N THR A 35 4.31 -16.63 -12.33
CA THR A 35 5.39 -17.36 -13.02
C THR A 35 6.26 -18.17 -12.07
N GLY A 36 6.22 -17.88 -10.76
CA GLY A 36 7.13 -18.48 -9.80
C GLY A 36 8.61 -18.27 -10.17
N ALA A 37 8.92 -17.19 -10.91
CA ALA A 37 10.24 -16.94 -11.46
C ALA A 37 11.34 -16.83 -10.38
N ILE A 38 10.94 -16.61 -9.13
CA ILE A 38 11.80 -16.59 -7.95
C ILE A 38 11.39 -17.76 -7.07
N SER A 39 12.31 -18.69 -6.83
CA SER A 39 12.11 -19.87 -5.97
C SER A 39 12.02 -19.51 -4.48
N ASP A 40 12.54 -18.35 -4.08
CA ASP A 40 12.40 -17.83 -2.72
C ASP A 40 11.09 -17.06 -2.53
N THR A 41 10.17 -17.67 -1.78
CA THR A 41 8.85 -17.10 -1.46
C THR A 41 8.98 -15.80 -0.65
N ASN A 42 10.00 -15.68 0.22
CA ASN A 42 10.19 -14.46 1.02
C ASN A 42 10.56 -13.26 0.15
N THR A 43 11.43 -13.47 -0.84
CA THR A 43 11.80 -12.42 -1.80
C THR A 43 10.59 -11.96 -2.62
N VAL A 44 9.73 -12.89 -3.07
CA VAL A 44 8.49 -12.53 -3.81
C VAL A 44 7.55 -11.70 -2.92
N ILE A 45 7.32 -12.12 -1.68
CA ILE A 45 6.47 -11.39 -0.73
C ILE A 45 7.01 -9.98 -0.51
N ALA A 46 8.33 -9.83 -0.29
CA ALA A 46 8.95 -8.52 -0.10
C ALA A 46 8.73 -7.60 -1.31
N ILE A 47 8.92 -8.10 -2.53
CA ILE A 47 8.70 -7.35 -3.78
C ILE A 47 7.24 -6.90 -3.89
N VAL A 48 6.28 -7.80 -3.63
CA VAL A 48 4.85 -7.50 -3.71
C VAL A 48 4.45 -6.44 -2.69
N VAL A 49 4.95 -6.53 -1.46
CA VAL A 49 4.69 -5.52 -0.41
C VAL A 49 5.24 -4.15 -0.80
N VAL A 50 6.47 -4.10 -1.32
CA VAL A 50 7.09 -2.84 -1.76
C VAL A 50 6.33 -2.24 -2.95
N MET A 51 5.99 -3.03 -3.97
CA MET A 51 5.18 -2.53 -5.09
C MET A 51 3.77 -2.12 -4.66
N GLY A 52 3.16 -2.83 -3.71
CA GLY A 52 1.88 -2.43 -3.10
C GLY A 52 1.96 -1.08 -2.37
N ALA A 53 3.05 -0.83 -1.64
CA ALA A 53 3.28 0.48 -1.01
C ALA A 53 3.41 1.59 -2.05
N ILE A 54 4.19 1.38 -3.12
CA ILE A 54 4.30 2.34 -4.23
C ILE A 54 2.95 2.54 -4.92
N GLN A 55 2.13 1.50 -5.05
CA GLN A 55 0.80 1.55 -5.65
C GLN A 55 -0.15 2.46 -4.87
N VAL A 56 -0.08 2.46 -3.54
CA VAL A 56 -0.84 3.40 -2.70
C VAL A 56 -0.41 4.84 -3.00
N LEU A 57 0.89 5.11 -3.14
CA LEU A 57 1.40 6.45 -3.48
C LEU A 57 0.94 6.91 -4.87
N VAL A 58 1.00 6.03 -5.87
CA VAL A 58 0.53 6.34 -7.24
C VAL A 58 -0.97 6.66 -7.25
N HIS A 59 -1.80 5.88 -6.55
CA HIS A 59 -3.23 6.18 -6.44
C HIS A 59 -3.50 7.52 -5.75
N VAL A 60 -2.82 7.80 -4.63
CA VAL A 60 -3.00 9.07 -3.92
C VAL A 60 -2.50 10.26 -4.75
N TYR A 61 -1.48 10.09 -5.60
CA TYR A 61 -0.99 11.18 -6.44
C TYR A 61 -1.86 11.42 -7.69
N TYR A 62 -2.22 10.36 -8.42
CA TYR A 62 -2.91 10.48 -9.71
C TYR A 62 -4.43 10.43 -9.63
N PHE A 63 -5.00 9.60 -8.76
CA PHE A 63 -6.46 9.47 -8.63
C PHE A 63 -7.01 10.51 -7.66
N LEU A 64 -6.31 10.71 -6.55
CA LEU A 64 -6.58 11.82 -5.65
C LEU A 64 -5.77 13.03 -6.09
N HIS A 65 -5.86 13.36 -7.38
CA HIS A 65 -5.37 14.60 -7.95
C HIS A 65 -6.14 15.74 -7.28
N VAL A 66 -5.68 16.14 -6.09
CA VAL A 66 -5.98 17.43 -5.49
C VAL A 66 -5.47 18.40 -6.51
N THR A 67 -6.41 18.90 -7.33
CA THR A 67 -6.11 19.94 -8.28
C THR A 67 -5.33 20.98 -7.53
N VAL A 68 -4.15 21.34 -8.03
CA VAL A 68 -3.36 22.47 -7.53
C VAL A 68 -4.14 23.81 -7.69
N SER A 69 -5.37 23.73 -8.23
CA SER A 69 -6.43 24.74 -8.24
C SER A 69 -7.40 24.70 -7.05
N ALA A 70 -7.26 23.77 -6.10
CA ALA A 70 -7.94 23.86 -4.82
C ALA A 70 -7.27 25.00 -4.04
N GLU A 71 -8.01 26.08 -3.84
CA GLU A 71 -7.71 27.13 -2.87
C GLU A 71 -7.05 26.54 -1.62
N ASP A 72 -5.83 26.99 -1.36
CA ASP A 72 -5.00 26.71 -0.18
C ASP A 72 -4.57 25.26 0.05
N GLY A 73 -3.26 25.03 0.16
CA GLY A 73 -2.60 23.74 0.43
C GLY A 73 -3.02 23.00 1.71
N TRP A 74 -4.11 23.40 2.36
CA TRP A 74 -4.77 22.74 3.49
C TRP A 74 -5.25 21.32 3.16
N GLN A 75 -5.75 21.08 1.94
CA GLN A 75 -6.18 19.74 1.54
C GLN A 75 -4.98 18.80 1.38
N ALA A 76 -3.89 19.29 0.80
CA ALA A 76 -2.64 18.53 0.70
C ALA A 76 -2.03 18.25 2.09
N MET A 77 -2.09 19.22 3.01
CA MET A 77 -1.65 19.06 4.40
C MET A 77 -2.46 17.97 5.12
N SER A 78 -3.78 17.96 4.93
CA SER A 78 -4.67 16.96 5.54
C SER A 78 -4.37 15.56 5.02
N LEU A 79 -4.09 15.41 3.72
CA LEU A 79 -3.71 14.11 3.13
C LEU A 79 -2.35 13.63 3.60
N LEU A 80 -1.36 14.51 3.70
CA LEU A 80 -0.05 14.16 4.23
C LEU A 80 -0.16 13.69 5.69
N PHE A 81 -0.96 14.40 6.50
CA PHE A 81 -1.24 14.00 7.88
C PHE A 81 -1.91 12.62 7.95
N SER A 82 -2.96 12.38 7.15
CA SER A 82 -3.61 11.07 7.06
C SER A 82 -2.68 9.96 6.59
N ALA A 83 -1.78 10.24 5.63
CA ALA A 83 -0.81 9.27 5.14
C ALA A 83 0.21 8.89 6.23
N ILE A 84 0.71 9.87 6.99
CA ILE A 84 1.61 9.62 8.12
C ILE A 84 0.90 8.76 9.18
N LEU A 85 -0.34 9.11 9.55
CA LEU A 85 -1.13 8.32 10.49
C LEU A 85 -1.34 6.88 10.00
N LEU A 86 -1.64 6.69 8.72
CA LEU A 86 -1.80 5.37 8.12
C LEU A 86 -0.52 4.52 8.24
N VAL A 87 0.65 5.11 7.96
CA VAL A 87 1.94 4.43 8.11
C VAL A 87 2.20 4.06 9.57
N ILE A 88 1.95 4.98 10.51
CA ILE A 88 2.14 4.72 11.95
C ILE A 88 1.21 3.61 12.43
N ILE A 89 -0.07 3.62 12.02
CA ILE A 89 -1.04 2.61 12.42
C ILE A 89 -0.68 1.24 11.84
N LEU A 90 -0.26 1.16 10.57
CA LEU A 90 0.16 -0.10 9.95
C LEU A 90 1.42 -0.68 10.59
N ALA A 91 2.47 0.14 10.72
CA ALA A 91 3.72 -0.28 11.35
C ALA A 91 3.50 -0.63 12.82
N GLY A 92 2.72 0.19 13.53
CA GLY A 92 2.34 -0.03 14.93
C GLY A 92 1.50 -1.29 15.09
N SER A 93 0.54 -1.57 14.20
CA SER A 93 -0.28 -2.79 14.26
C SER A 93 0.56 -4.05 14.10
N ILE A 94 1.46 -4.08 13.11
CA ILE A 94 2.38 -5.22 12.92
C ILE A 94 3.30 -5.36 14.13
N TRP A 95 3.90 -4.26 14.60
CA TRP A 95 4.80 -4.27 15.77
C TRP A 95 4.08 -4.75 17.04
N VAL A 96 2.89 -4.25 17.33
CA VAL A 96 2.11 -4.64 18.51
C VAL A 96 1.75 -6.12 18.44
N ILE A 97 1.28 -6.63 17.30
CA ILE A 97 0.92 -8.06 17.17
C ILE A 97 2.15 -8.95 17.34
N SER A 98 3.29 -8.62 16.72
CA SER A 98 4.53 -9.37 16.88
C SER A 98 5.06 -9.33 18.32
N HIS A 99 5.05 -8.15 18.94
CA HIS A 99 5.50 -7.96 20.32
C HIS A 99 4.61 -8.72 21.31
N LEU A 100 3.30 -8.68 21.13
CA LEU A 100 2.36 -9.46 21.95
C LEU A 100 2.50 -10.97 21.70
N HIS A 101 2.78 -11.42 20.48
CA HIS A 101 3.05 -12.83 20.21
C HIS A 101 4.29 -13.32 20.97
N GLU A 102 5.37 -12.53 20.98
CA GLU A 102 6.60 -12.86 21.72
C GLU A 102 6.41 -12.79 23.24
N ASN A 103 5.64 -11.82 23.74
CA ASN A 103 5.38 -11.67 25.18
C ASN A 103 4.28 -12.60 25.73
N MET A 104 3.44 -13.16 24.86
CA MET A 104 2.47 -14.18 25.23
C MET A 104 3.09 -15.56 25.01
N MET A 105 3.66 -16.11 26.09
CA MET A 105 4.17 -17.50 26.08
C MET A 105 3.12 -18.47 25.51
N PRO A 106 3.54 -19.50 24.75
CA PRO A 106 2.64 -20.41 24.08
C PRO A 106 1.76 -21.15 25.09
N ALA A 107 0.47 -20.84 25.09
CA ALA A 107 -0.56 -21.65 25.76
C ALA A 107 -0.51 -23.13 25.34
N HIS A 108 0.12 -23.41 24.19
CA HIS A 108 0.44 -24.74 23.67
C HIS A 108 1.25 -25.61 24.65
N GLU A 109 2.22 -25.06 25.41
CA GLU A 109 3.02 -25.88 26.35
C GLU A 109 2.27 -26.23 27.64
N GLN A 110 1.32 -25.39 28.05
CA GLN A 110 0.51 -25.61 29.24
C GLN A 110 -0.48 -26.75 29.04
N ILE A 111 -1.11 -26.83 27.86
CA ILE A 111 -2.11 -27.87 27.52
C ILE A 111 -1.46 -29.26 27.41
N GLU A 112 -0.25 -29.36 26.87
CA GLU A 112 0.50 -30.63 26.80
C GLU A 112 1.01 -31.12 28.16
N ARG A 113 1.46 -30.20 29.04
CA ARG A 113 1.89 -30.56 30.40
C ARG A 113 0.75 -31.07 31.28
N VAL A 114 -0.45 -30.49 31.20
CA VAL A 114 -1.61 -30.91 32.02
C VAL A 114 -2.21 -32.24 31.52
N ARG A 115 -2.17 -32.48 30.20
CA ARG A 115 -2.64 -33.75 29.59
C ARG A 115 -1.76 -34.96 29.93
N ASN A 116 -0.48 -34.75 30.27
CA ASN A 116 0.49 -35.80 30.53
C ASN A 116 0.81 -35.99 32.03
N LEU A 117 -0.08 -35.54 32.92
CA LEU A 117 -0.07 -35.89 34.34
C LEU A 117 -0.60 -37.34 34.51
N PRO A 118 0.00 -38.15 35.41
CA PRO A 118 -0.46 -39.52 35.67
C PRO A 118 -1.85 -39.57 36.31
#